data_AF-A0A222F8R2-F1
#
_entry.id   AF-A0A222F8R2-F1
#
_cell.length_a   1.000
_cell.length_b   1.000
_cell.length_c   1.000
_cell.angle_alpha   90.00
_cell.angle_beta   90.00
_cell.angle_gamma   90.00
#
_symmetry.space_group_name_H-M   'P 1'
#
loop_
_entity.id
_entity.type
_entity.pdbx_description
1 polymer ?
#
loop_
_entity_poly.entity_id
_entity_poly.type
_entity_poly.pdbx_seq_one_letter_code
_entity_poly.pdbx_strand_id
1 'polypeptide(L)'
;METNMHPLNDIFVQSAAIFLELATSEFMRYILAAAGLHLLLSTLLKPLVRRRKIRPAWPPKGQVRREILASIRSVLVFSMLSLGAVWAVKAGWTQVYREADAHGWFYFGISVLVLIVGHDTWFYWVHRLLHDKRLYQGWHHLHHRSFNPTPFTAFAFNTGEAFLHGLFTPLLILVLPVSYLALFVFSVHMIVRNTVGHCGVELFPATRGGRPLLGWLTTVTHHDLHHASPGWNYGLYFTFWDRLMKTEHPDYLKHFSAAVRAEPMKRAKPVALSIAIAASVFCAAVLSGSGRAEATETAALETISGRWVTEGYGAVVRLQPCDKAPMELCGRLDWIWDPASGSYLGMEMLSGFRLQGAEWRDGEITIPGKNQVFRSTIKVLDHNTLKVRGCALVVCRKQTWRRLESLPHIGLR
;
A
#
# COMPACT_ATOMS: atom_id res chain seq x y z
N MET A 1 45.65 -1.89 -42.25
CA MET A 1 44.66 -0.81 -42.03
C MET A 1 43.92 -1.16 -40.75
N GLU A 2 44.59 -1.01 -39.62
CA GLU A 2 44.00 -1.23 -38.29
C GLU A 2 43.07 -0.06 -38.02
N THR A 3 41.78 -0.33 -37.94
CA THR A 3 40.80 0.66 -37.53
C THR A 3 41.06 1.00 -36.07
N ASN A 4 41.68 2.16 -35.83
CA ASN A 4 41.69 2.86 -34.54
C ASN A 4 40.23 3.05 -34.08
N MET A 5 39.69 2.05 -33.40
CA MET A 5 38.46 2.21 -32.63
C MET A 5 38.76 3.24 -31.55
N HIS A 6 38.02 4.36 -31.60
CA HIS A 6 38.16 5.45 -30.65
C HIS A 6 37.97 4.92 -29.22
N PRO A 7 38.81 5.30 -28.24
CA PRO A 7 38.70 4.85 -26.84
C PRO A 7 37.31 5.06 -26.21
N LEU A 8 36.56 6.06 -26.69
CA LEU A 8 35.20 6.36 -26.27
C LEU A 8 34.19 5.28 -26.72
N ASN A 9 34.41 4.67 -27.89
CA ASN A 9 33.57 3.58 -28.39
C ASN A 9 33.72 2.34 -27.48
N ASP A 10 34.94 2.06 -27.02
CA ASP A 10 35.21 0.93 -26.13
C ASP A 10 34.55 1.11 -24.75
N ILE A 11 34.60 2.32 -24.18
CA ILE A 11 33.92 2.63 -22.91
C ILE A 11 32.40 2.49 -23.04
N PHE A 12 31.83 2.97 -24.15
CA PHE A 12 30.40 2.87 -24.40
C PHE A 12 29.95 1.40 -24.53
N VAL A 13 30.65 0.62 -25.36
CA VAL A 13 30.35 -0.82 -25.56
C VAL A 13 30.50 -1.60 -24.26
N GLN A 14 31.58 -1.38 -23.50
CA GLN A 14 31.78 -2.01 -22.19
C GLN A 14 30.68 -1.61 -21.20
N SER A 15 30.29 -0.33 -21.16
CA SER A 15 29.24 0.14 -20.25
C SER A 15 27.88 -0.46 -20.59
N ALA A 16 27.56 -0.59 -21.89
CA ALA A 16 26.33 -1.23 -22.33
C ALA A 16 26.29 -2.72 -21.95
N ALA A 17 27.40 -3.45 -22.12
CA ALA A 17 27.51 -4.85 -21.72
C ALA A 17 27.35 -5.02 -20.20
N ILE A 18 28.08 -4.24 -19.41
CA ILE A 18 27.99 -4.26 -17.94
C ILE A 18 26.58 -3.89 -17.48
N PHE A 19 25.96 -2.88 -18.08
CA PHE A 19 24.58 -2.50 -17.75
C PHE A 19 23.60 -3.66 -17.99
N LEU A 20 23.72 -4.36 -19.12
CA LEU A 20 22.83 -5.48 -19.44
C LEU A 20 23.02 -6.65 -18.46
N GLU A 21 24.27 -6.95 -18.08
CA GLU A 21 24.56 -7.96 -17.06
C GLU A 21 23.97 -7.58 -15.69
N LEU A 22 24.16 -6.33 -15.26
CA LEU A 22 23.61 -5.80 -14.01
C LEU A 22 22.07 -5.84 -14.02
N ALA A 23 21.44 -5.37 -15.10
CA ALA A 23 19.99 -5.36 -15.25
C ALA A 23 19.41 -6.77 -15.25
N THR A 24 20.07 -7.71 -15.93
CA THR A 24 19.67 -9.13 -15.91
C THR A 24 19.79 -9.69 -14.50
N SER A 25 20.91 -9.43 -13.83
CA SER A 25 21.20 -9.92 -12.48
C SER A 25 20.21 -9.38 -11.44
N GLU A 26 19.89 -8.09 -11.51
CA GLU A 26 18.91 -7.42 -10.63
C GLU A 26 17.48 -7.87 -10.92
N PHE A 27 17.11 -7.99 -12.19
CA PHE A 27 15.81 -8.50 -12.59
C PHE A 27 15.62 -9.94 -12.12
N MET A 28 16.64 -10.79 -12.25
CA MET A 28 16.60 -12.17 -11.78
C MET A 28 16.44 -12.25 -10.26
N ARG A 29 17.20 -11.47 -9.48
CA ARG A 29 17.01 -11.40 -8.02
C ARG A 29 15.59 -10.95 -7.65
N TYR A 30 15.08 -9.90 -8.31
CA TYR A 30 13.74 -9.39 -8.09
C TYR A 30 12.67 -10.46 -8.39
N ILE A 31 12.71 -11.09 -9.57
CA ILE A 31 11.68 -12.04 -9.96
C ILE A 31 11.76 -13.33 -9.14
N LEU A 32 12.96 -13.82 -8.81
CA LEU A 32 13.14 -14.98 -7.94
C LEU A 32 12.55 -14.73 -6.55
N ALA A 33 12.79 -13.55 -5.97
CA ALA A 33 12.20 -13.20 -4.68
C ALA A 33 10.67 -13.02 -4.78
N ALA A 34 10.19 -12.16 -5.69
CA ALA A 34 8.78 -11.79 -5.79
C ALA A 34 7.90 -12.94 -6.30
N ALA A 35 8.23 -13.51 -7.46
CA ALA A 35 7.47 -14.62 -8.02
C ALA A 35 7.68 -15.91 -7.20
N GLY A 36 8.89 -16.15 -6.68
CA GLY A 36 9.15 -17.29 -5.80
C GLY A 36 8.31 -17.24 -4.52
N LEU A 37 8.27 -16.09 -3.83
CA LEU A 37 7.41 -15.95 -2.65
C LEU A 37 5.93 -16.05 -3.01
N HIS A 38 5.50 -15.45 -4.12
CA HIS A 38 4.12 -15.57 -4.59
C HIS A 38 3.72 -17.04 -4.86
N LEU A 39 4.59 -17.80 -5.53
CA LEU A 39 4.38 -19.22 -5.79
C LEU A 39 4.34 -20.03 -4.49
N LEU A 40 5.28 -19.78 -3.59
CA LEU A 40 5.34 -20.44 -2.28
C LEU A 40 4.05 -20.22 -1.48
N LEU A 41 3.54 -18.98 -1.44
CA LEU A 41 2.29 -18.63 -0.76
C LEU A 41 1.05 -19.25 -1.40
N SER A 42 1.00 -19.31 -2.74
CA SER A 42 -0.14 -19.85 -3.47
C SER A 42 -0.19 -21.38 -3.49
N THR A 43 0.93 -22.05 -3.25
CA THR A 43 1.06 -23.51 -3.28
C THR A 43 1.33 -24.09 -1.88
N LEU A 44 2.58 -24.15 -1.45
CA LEU A 44 3.04 -24.85 -0.24
C LEU A 44 2.52 -24.19 1.05
N LEU A 45 2.47 -22.85 1.11
CA LEU A 45 2.02 -22.10 2.28
C LEU A 45 0.56 -21.67 2.21
N LYS A 46 -0.24 -22.23 1.29
CA LYS A 46 -1.67 -21.94 1.15
C LYS A 46 -2.48 -22.07 2.45
N PRO A 47 -2.23 -23.05 3.35
CA PRO A 47 -2.90 -23.10 4.65
C PRO A 47 -2.57 -21.89 5.54
N LEU A 48 -1.32 -21.41 5.51
CA LEU A 48 -0.88 -20.22 6.22
C LEU A 48 -1.59 -18.97 5.68
N VAL A 49 -1.67 -18.83 4.35
CA VAL A 49 -2.41 -17.73 3.71
C VAL A 49 -3.86 -17.69 4.17
N ARG A 50 -4.56 -18.84 4.25
CA ARG A 50 -5.96 -18.87 4.71
C ARG A 50 -6.16 -18.36 6.13
N ARG A 51 -5.16 -18.50 6.99
CA ARG A 51 -5.23 -18.16 8.42
C ARG A 51 -4.62 -16.79 8.74
N ARG A 52 -3.67 -16.32 7.93
CA ARG A 52 -2.84 -15.14 8.25
C ARG A 52 -2.80 -14.06 7.18
N LYS A 53 -3.68 -14.14 6.18
CA LYS A 53 -3.86 -13.04 5.22
C LYS A 53 -4.36 -11.81 5.98
N ILE A 54 -3.65 -10.69 5.85
CA ILE A 54 -3.92 -9.48 6.62
C ILE A 54 -5.21 -8.82 6.14
N ARG A 55 -5.40 -8.76 4.81
CA ARG A 55 -6.58 -8.16 4.17
C ARG A 55 -7.42 -9.25 3.51
N PRO A 56 -8.73 -9.37 3.80
CA PRO A 56 -9.57 -10.40 3.19
C PRO A 56 -9.70 -10.27 1.67
N ALA A 57 -9.69 -9.04 1.16
CA ALA A 57 -9.79 -8.75 -0.25
C ALA A 57 -8.52 -9.18 -1.01
N TRP A 58 -8.68 -9.47 -2.30
CA TRP A 58 -7.56 -9.63 -3.22
C TRP A 58 -7.21 -8.28 -3.86
N PRO A 59 -5.98 -8.12 -4.40
CA PRO A 59 -5.61 -6.91 -5.10
C PRO A 59 -6.58 -6.60 -6.24
N PRO A 60 -7.00 -5.33 -6.43
CA PRO A 60 -7.88 -4.93 -7.52
C PRO A 60 -7.26 -5.23 -8.89
N LYS A 61 -8.14 -5.41 -9.90
CA LYS A 61 -7.72 -5.67 -11.28
C LYS A 61 -6.73 -4.59 -11.76
N GLY A 62 -5.61 -5.04 -12.33
CA GLY A 62 -4.57 -4.16 -12.88
C GLY A 62 -3.53 -3.67 -11.87
N GLN A 63 -3.70 -3.87 -10.56
CA GLN A 63 -2.69 -3.48 -9.57
C GLN A 63 -1.37 -4.25 -9.77
N VAL A 64 -1.42 -5.58 -9.81
CA VAL A 64 -0.20 -6.41 -9.97
C VAL A 64 0.55 -6.08 -11.26
N ARG A 65 -0.16 -5.83 -12.36
CA ARG A 65 0.47 -5.39 -13.62
C ARG A 65 1.22 -4.07 -13.43
N ARG A 66 0.62 -3.09 -12.74
CA ARG A 66 1.26 -1.81 -12.45
C ARG A 66 2.50 -1.99 -11.56
N GLU A 67 2.40 -2.83 -10.53
CA GLU A 67 3.51 -3.15 -9.61
C GLU A 67 4.70 -3.76 -10.36
N ILE A 68 4.44 -4.72 -11.24
CA ILE A 68 5.48 -5.36 -12.06
C ILE A 68 6.14 -4.35 -13.01
N LEU A 69 5.34 -3.55 -13.74
CA LEU A 69 5.88 -2.57 -14.68
C LEU A 69 6.70 -1.47 -13.96
N ALA A 70 6.22 -1.01 -12.80
CA ALA A 70 6.96 -0.05 -11.98
C ALA A 70 8.27 -0.66 -11.44
N SER A 71 8.24 -1.94 -11.02
CA SER A 71 9.43 -2.65 -10.55
C SER A 71 10.48 -2.85 -11.63
N ILE A 72 10.08 -3.17 -12.87
CA ILE A 72 11.00 -3.25 -14.00
C ILE A 72 11.70 -1.90 -14.22
N ARG A 73 10.96 -0.78 -14.14
CA ARG A 73 11.58 0.55 -14.22
C ARG A 73 12.57 0.78 -13.07
N SER A 74 12.23 0.42 -11.84
CA SER A 74 13.14 0.58 -10.69
C SER A 74 14.41 -0.26 -10.85
N VAL A 75 14.30 -1.49 -11.39
CA VAL A 75 15.47 -2.31 -11.74
C VAL A 75 16.39 -1.56 -12.69
N LEU A 76 15.87 -0.95 -13.78
CA LEU A 76 16.72 -0.19 -14.70
C LEU A 76 17.42 1.01 -14.03
N VAL A 77 16.75 1.66 -13.06
CA VAL A 77 17.35 2.75 -12.27
C VAL A 77 18.47 2.22 -11.37
N PHE A 78 18.24 1.11 -10.65
CA PHE A 78 19.24 0.46 -9.83
C PHE A 78 20.44 0.00 -10.66
N SER A 79 20.20 -0.55 -11.85
CA SER A 79 21.27 -1.01 -12.76
C SER A 79 22.14 0.14 -13.24
N MET A 80 21.56 1.32 -13.45
CA MET A 80 22.31 2.53 -13.80
C MET A 80 23.20 3.00 -12.64
N LEU A 81 22.70 2.96 -11.40
CA LEU A 81 23.48 3.27 -10.21
C LEU A 81 24.60 2.25 -9.97
N SER A 82 24.29 0.97 -10.15
CA SER A 82 25.24 -0.14 -10.07
C SER A 82 26.33 -0.02 -11.14
N LEU A 83 26.00 0.43 -12.37
CA LEU A 83 26.98 0.70 -13.41
C LEU A 83 27.97 1.80 -12.97
N GLY A 84 27.46 2.89 -12.40
CA GLY A 84 28.29 3.95 -11.82
C GLY A 84 29.21 3.41 -10.71
N ALA A 85 28.69 2.57 -9.83
CA ALA A 85 29.47 1.92 -8.77
C ALA A 85 30.56 1.01 -9.34
N VAL A 86 30.29 0.23 -10.39
CA VAL A 86 31.29 -0.61 -11.06
C VAL A 86 32.42 0.23 -11.65
N TRP A 87 32.11 1.35 -12.30
CA TRP A 87 33.13 2.27 -12.81
C TRP A 87 33.94 2.92 -11.69
N ALA A 88 33.30 3.30 -10.57
CA ALA A 88 34.01 3.79 -9.40
C ALA A 88 34.97 2.74 -8.81
N VAL A 89 34.56 1.47 -8.77
CA VAL A 89 35.43 0.35 -8.36
C VAL A 89 36.62 0.20 -9.32
N LYS A 90 36.38 0.20 -10.65
CA LYS A 90 37.45 0.12 -11.66
C LYS A 90 38.43 1.28 -11.58
N ALA A 91 37.96 2.47 -11.21
CA ALA A 91 38.78 3.66 -11.02
C ALA A 91 39.55 3.68 -9.69
N GLY A 92 39.33 2.69 -8.81
CA GLY A 92 39.96 2.63 -7.49
C GLY A 92 39.40 3.64 -6.48
N TRP A 93 38.19 4.16 -6.70
CA TRP A 93 37.56 5.16 -5.82
C TRP A 93 36.81 4.53 -4.63
N THR A 94 36.65 3.21 -4.63
CA THR A 94 35.88 2.48 -3.61
C THR A 94 36.78 1.59 -2.77
N GLN A 95 36.23 1.08 -1.67
CA GLN A 95 36.88 0.17 -0.74
C GLN A 95 36.49 -1.30 -1.00
N VAL A 96 35.98 -1.64 -2.19
CA VAL A 96 35.51 -3.00 -2.49
C VAL A 96 36.68 -3.94 -2.75
N TYR A 97 36.69 -5.09 -2.08
CA TYR A 97 37.72 -6.12 -2.25
C TYR A 97 37.13 -7.49 -2.64
N ARG A 98 37.98 -8.39 -3.16
CA ARG A 98 37.54 -9.65 -3.77
C ARG A 98 37.30 -10.76 -2.76
N GLU A 99 38.31 -11.04 -1.95
CA GLU A 99 38.40 -12.19 -1.07
C GLU A 99 37.61 -11.91 0.20
N ALA A 100 36.60 -12.74 0.52
CA ALA A 100 35.69 -12.47 1.64
C ALA A 100 36.40 -12.39 3.01
N ASP A 101 37.53 -13.07 3.15
CA ASP A 101 38.33 -13.19 4.35
C ASP A 101 39.60 -12.32 4.35
N ALA A 102 39.78 -11.41 3.38
CA ALA A 102 40.94 -10.52 3.32
C ALA A 102 41.17 -9.70 4.61
N HIS A 103 40.07 -9.39 5.32
CA HIS A 103 40.08 -8.71 6.62
C HIS A 103 39.65 -9.63 7.78
N GLY A 104 39.55 -10.94 7.53
CA GLY A 104 39.08 -11.96 8.47
C GLY A 104 37.56 -12.10 8.56
N TRP A 105 37.09 -13.29 8.93
CA TRP A 105 35.66 -13.62 9.02
C TRP A 105 34.89 -12.79 10.05
N PHE A 106 35.55 -12.34 11.11
CA PHE A 106 34.93 -11.44 12.09
C PHE A 106 34.57 -10.09 11.46
N TYR A 107 35.52 -9.47 10.74
CA TYR A 107 35.26 -8.22 10.02
C TYR A 107 34.21 -8.43 8.93
N PHE A 108 34.26 -9.54 8.19
CA PHE A 108 33.22 -9.89 7.22
C PHE A 108 31.83 -9.85 7.86
N GLY A 109 31.64 -10.54 8.98
CA GLY A 109 30.37 -10.55 9.72
C GLY A 109 29.92 -9.14 10.15
N ILE A 110 30.83 -8.35 10.70
CA ILE A 110 30.54 -6.96 11.09
C ILE A 110 30.18 -6.09 9.88
N SER A 111 30.88 -6.23 8.76
CA SER A 111 30.61 -5.45 7.54
C SER A 111 29.21 -5.73 6.97
N VAL A 112 28.76 -6.99 7.03
CA VAL A 112 27.39 -7.38 6.65
C VAL A 112 26.36 -6.79 7.60
N LEU A 113 26.63 -6.79 8.91
CA LEU A 113 25.74 -6.14 9.89
C LEU A 113 25.65 -4.62 9.68
N VAL A 114 26.78 -3.96 9.40
CA VAL A 114 26.82 -2.53 9.07
C VAL A 114 26.03 -2.23 7.80
N LEU A 115 26.15 -3.06 6.75
CA LEU A 115 25.34 -2.95 5.54
C LEU A 115 23.83 -3.02 5.86
N ILE A 116 23.41 -4.00 6.68
CA ILE A 116 22.00 -4.22 7.01
C ILE A 116 21.43 -3.07 7.88
N VAL A 117 22.12 -2.73 8.98
CA VAL A 117 21.66 -1.68 9.91
C VAL A 117 21.79 -0.30 9.28
N GLY A 118 22.86 -0.05 8.53
CA GLY A 118 23.06 1.17 7.77
C GLY A 118 21.98 1.36 6.72
N HIS A 119 21.60 0.31 5.99
CA HIS A 119 20.53 0.38 5.00
C HIS A 119 19.17 0.63 5.65
N ASP A 120 18.85 -0.03 6.77
CA ASP A 120 17.61 0.24 7.50
C ASP A 120 17.53 1.71 7.97
N THR A 121 18.67 2.25 8.42
CA THR A 121 18.79 3.66 8.81
C THR A 121 18.58 4.60 7.63
N TRP A 122 19.29 4.38 6.52
CA TRP A 122 19.09 5.14 5.30
C TRP A 122 17.64 5.08 4.83
N PHE A 123 17.07 3.87 4.79
CA PHE A 123 15.70 3.64 4.37
C PHE A 123 14.71 4.40 5.26
N TYR A 124 14.81 4.30 6.58
CA TYR A 124 13.90 4.98 7.50
C TYR A 124 13.84 6.49 7.23
N TRP A 125 15.00 7.15 7.13
CA TRP A 125 15.06 8.60 6.94
C TRP A 125 14.64 9.03 5.54
N VAL A 126 15.06 8.32 4.49
CA VAL A 126 14.60 8.57 3.12
C VAL A 126 13.10 8.34 3.00
N HIS A 127 12.59 7.25 3.57
CA HIS A 127 11.18 6.91 3.54
C HIS A 127 10.36 7.99 4.27
N ARG A 128 10.75 8.39 5.47
CA ARG A 128 10.10 9.48 6.20
C ARG A 128 10.13 10.80 5.43
N LEU A 129 11.25 11.13 4.78
CA LEU A 129 11.37 12.31 3.90
C LEU A 129 10.41 12.22 2.71
N LEU A 130 10.30 11.05 2.09
CA LEU A 130 9.41 10.80 0.96
C LEU A 130 7.92 10.91 1.32
N HIS A 131 7.56 10.82 2.59
CA HIS A 131 6.22 11.11 3.11
C HIS A 131 5.97 12.60 3.37
N ASP A 132 6.95 13.49 3.18
CA ASP A 132 6.69 14.92 3.15
C ASP A 132 5.77 15.26 1.98
N LYS A 133 4.77 16.12 2.21
CA LYS A 133 3.76 16.53 1.24
C LYS A 133 4.32 17.00 -0.11
N ARG A 134 5.53 17.58 -0.13
CA ARG A 134 6.18 18.10 -1.34
C ARG A 134 6.74 17.00 -2.22
N LEU A 135 7.14 15.87 -1.62
CA LEU A 135 7.78 14.75 -2.33
C LEU A 135 6.79 13.61 -2.58
N TYR A 136 5.87 13.38 -1.65
CA TYR A 136 4.97 12.23 -1.66
C TYR A 136 4.28 12.02 -3.01
N GLN A 137 3.62 13.05 -3.55
CA GLN A 137 2.84 12.91 -4.79
C GLN A 137 3.69 12.50 -5.99
N GLY A 138 4.89 13.08 -6.14
CA GLY A 138 5.76 12.80 -7.29
C GLY A 138 6.63 11.56 -7.12
N TRP A 139 6.97 11.21 -5.87
CA TRP A 139 8.05 10.27 -5.60
C TRP A 139 7.55 9.01 -4.90
N HIS A 140 6.59 9.09 -3.98
CA HIS A 140 6.23 7.92 -3.15
C HIS A 140 4.79 7.42 -3.33
N HIS A 141 3.90 8.25 -3.87
CA HIS A 141 2.49 7.91 -4.05
C HIS A 141 2.29 6.67 -4.93
N LEU A 142 3.12 6.44 -5.95
CA LEU A 142 3.01 5.24 -6.79
C LEU A 142 3.16 3.95 -5.98
N HIS A 143 4.09 3.93 -5.01
CA HIS A 143 4.28 2.82 -4.11
C HIS A 143 3.00 2.57 -3.29
N HIS A 144 2.46 3.63 -2.69
CA HIS A 144 1.23 3.63 -1.89
C HIS A 144 -0.07 3.36 -2.66
N ARG A 145 -0.07 3.47 -4.00
CA ARG A 145 -1.20 2.99 -4.81
C ARG A 145 -1.43 1.48 -4.67
N SER A 146 -0.49 0.76 -4.07
CA SER A 146 -0.55 -0.67 -3.77
C SER A 146 -1.16 -0.94 -2.40
N PHE A 147 -2.36 -0.41 -2.14
CA PHE A 147 -3.06 -0.50 -0.85
C PHE A 147 -3.29 -1.94 -0.32
N ASN A 148 -3.28 -2.93 -1.22
CA ASN A 148 -3.26 -4.36 -0.84
C ASN A 148 -1.99 -4.96 -1.45
N PRO A 149 -0.83 -4.72 -0.84
CA PRO A 149 0.45 -4.97 -1.47
C PRO A 149 0.62 -6.46 -1.77
N THR A 150 1.45 -6.73 -2.78
CA THR A 150 1.84 -8.08 -3.16
C THR A 150 3.36 -8.20 -3.13
N PRO A 151 3.94 -9.41 -3.20
CA PRO A 151 5.38 -9.57 -3.35
C PRO A 151 6.00 -8.71 -4.47
N PHE A 152 5.24 -8.39 -5.52
CA PHE A 152 5.65 -7.55 -6.65
C PHE A 152 5.66 -6.04 -6.34
N THR A 153 5.08 -5.60 -5.22
CA THR A 153 5.14 -4.20 -4.76
C THR A 153 6.53 -3.80 -4.29
N ALA A 154 7.40 -4.76 -3.97
CA ALA A 154 8.71 -4.53 -3.34
C ALA A 154 9.54 -3.44 -4.04
N PHE A 155 9.52 -3.38 -5.37
CA PHE A 155 10.23 -2.38 -6.17
C PHE A 155 9.30 -1.45 -6.96
N ALA A 156 8.01 -1.40 -6.64
CA ALA A 156 7.01 -0.60 -7.35
C ALA A 156 7.08 0.91 -7.00
N PHE A 157 8.28 1.48 -7.09
CA PHE A 157 8.63 2.86 -6.74
C PHE A 157 8.48 3.81 -7.92
N ASN A 158 8.41 5.12 -7.65
CA ASN A 158 8.76 6.09 -8.70
C ASN A 158 10.27 6.14 -8.95
N THR A 159 10.66 6.72 -10.08
CA THR A 159 12.07 6.85 -10.47
C THR A 159 12.90 7.58 -9.41
N GLY A 160 12.39 8.67 -8.83
CA GLY A 160 13.11 9.42 -7.79
C GLY A 160 13.25 8.65 -6.48
N GLU A 161 12.23 7.92 -6.08
CA GLU A 161 12.27 7.02 -4.92
C GLU A 161 13.26 5.86 -5.14
N ALA A 162 13.22 5.22 -6.31
CA ALA A 162 14.19 4.19 -6.68
C ALA A 162 15.62 4.75 -6.68
N PHE A 163 15.83 5.97 -7.20
CA PHE A 163 17.13 6.61 -7.18
C PHE A 163 17.64 6.84 -5.75
N LEU A 164 16.83 7.42 -4.86
CA LEU A 164 17.23 7.69 -3.47
C LEU A 164 17.50 6.41 -2.68
N HIS A 165 16.67 5.38 -2.82
CA HIS A 165 16.94 4.10 -2.15
C HIS A 165 18.15 3.39 -2.75
N GLY A 166 18.35 3.47 -4.07
CA GLY A 166 19.49 2.87 -4.75
C GLY A 166 20.85 3.52 -4.46
N LEU A 167 20.88 4.76 -3.97
CA LEU A 167 22.11 5.48 -3.64
C LEU A 167 22.86 4.93 -2.43
N PHE A 168 22.20 4.18 -1.54
CA PHE A 168 22.82 3.69 -0.31
C PHE A 168 24.11 2.91 -0.58
N THR A 169 24.06 1.87 -1.41
CA THR A 169 25.22 0.99 -1.65
C THR A 169 26.37 1.73 -2.34
N PRO A 170 26.16 2.48 -3.45
CA PRO A 170 27.24 3.25 -4.09
C PRO A 170 27.92 4.24 -3.15
N LEU A 171 27.18 4.89 -2.25
CA LEU A 171 27.76 5.83 -1.28
C LEU A 171 28.54 5.12 -0.17
N LEU A 172 28.01 4.01 0.34
CA LEU A 172 28.65 3.28 1.45
C LEU A 172 30.00 2.70 1.04
N ILE A 173 30.11 2.13 -0.18
CA ILE A 173 31.34 1.49 -0.64
C ILE A 173 32.50 2.48 -0.89
N LEU A 174 32.24 3.79 -0.91
CA LEU A 174 33.30 4.80 -0.98
C LEU A 174 34.11 4.86 0.32
N VAL A 175 33.49 4.50 1.44
CA VAL A 175 34.06 4.71 2.78
C VAL A 175 34.22 3.43 3.59
N LEU A 176 33.44 2.37 3.30
CA LEU A 176 33.46 1.12 4.05
C LEU A 176 34.10 0.00 3.22
N PRO A 177 35.22 -0.61 3.69
CA PRO A 177 35.76 -1.80 3.07
C PRO A 177 34.77 -2.96 3.14
N VAL A 178 34.34 -3.46 1.97
CA VAL A 178 33.38 -4.57 1.86
C VAL A 178 33.77 -5.53 0.76
N SER A 179 33.57 -6.83 0.99
CA SER A 179 33.80 -7.84 -0.06
C SER A 179 32.61 -7.92 -1.02
N TYR A 180 32.85 -8.42 -2.24
CA TYR A 180 31.73 -8.75 -3.15
C TYR A 180 30.76 -9.77 -2.53
N LEU A 181 31.25 -10.72 -1.71
CA LEU A 181 30.38 -11.67 -1.03
C LEU A 181 29.48 -10.98 0.01
N ALA A 182 29.99 -10.00 0.76
CA ALA A 182 29.19 -9.23 1.71
C ALA A 182 28.09 -8.43 1.00
N LEU A 183 28.43 -7.78 -0.13
CA LEU A 183 27.47 -7.09 -0.99
C LEU A 183 26.40 -8.04 -1.54
N PHE A 184 26.78 -9.25 -1.95
CA PHE A 184 25.85 -10.27 -2.41
C PHE A 184 24.89 -10.71 -1.31
N VAL A 185 25.42 -11.09 -0.13
CA VAL A 185 24.61 -11.49 1.04
C VAL A 185 23.64 -10.38 1.44
N PHE A 186 24.12 -9.13 1.49
CA PHE A 186 23.29 -7.96 1.74
C PHE A 186 22.19 -7.80 0.68
N SER A 187 22.51 -7.93 -0.61
CA SER A 187 21.51 -7.78 -1.69
C SER A 187 20.39 -8.83 -1.59
N VAL A 188 20.73 -10.07 -1.23
CA VAL A 188 19.76 -11.16 -1.00
C VAL A 188 18.90 -10.84 0.22
N HIS A 189 19.52 -10.43 1.34
CA HIS A 189 18.79 -10.01 2.53
C HIS A 189 17.79 -8.90 2.20
N MET A 190 18.24 -7.84 1.53
CA MET A 190 17.43 -6.68 1.18
C MET A 190 16.20 -7.06 0.35
N ILE A 191 16.38 -7.80 -0.76
CA ILE A 191 15.25 -8.14 -1.63
C ILE A 191 14.27 -9.08 -0.93
N VAL A 192 14.76 -10.08 -0.20
CA VAL A 192 13.91 -11.02 0.54
C VAL A 192 13.08 -10.28 1.58
N ARG A 193 13.71 -9.42 2.39
CA ARG A 193 13.02 -8.64 3.42
C ARG A 193 11.98 -7.69 2.84
N ASN A 194 12.33 -6.99 1.76
CA ASN A 194 11.41 -6.07 1.11
C ASN A 194 10.20 -6.81 0.51
N THR A 195 10.42 -7.91 -0.21
CA THR A 195 9.34 -8.74 -0.76
C THR A 195 8.45 -9.37 0.33
N VAL A 196 9.04 -9.84 1.44
CA VAL A 196 8.28 -10.37 2.59
C VAL A 196 7.39 -9.28 3.20
N GLY A 197 7.91 -8.06 3.39
CA GLY A 197 7.15 -6.92 3.92
C GLY A 197 5.88 -6.59 3.12
N HIS A 198 5.87 -6.90 1.82
CA HIS A 198 4.76 -6.61 0.92
C HIS A 198 3.87 -7.81 0.60
N CYS A 199 4.11 -8.98 1.16
CA CYS A 199 3.44 -10.20 0.70
C CYS A 199 1.95 -10.32 1.09
N GLY A 200 1.45 -9.45 1.97
CA GLY A 200 0.05 -9.42 2.43
C GLY A 200 -0.38 -10.57 3.36
N VAL A 201 0.59 -11.35 3.86
CA VAL A 201 0.38 -12.50 4.74
C VAL A 201 1.35 -12.42 5.91
N GLU A 202 0.87 -12.48 7.16
CA GLU A 202 1.75 -12.38 8.33
C GLU A 202 2.56 -13.67 8.55
N LEU A 203 3.84 -13.62 8.16
CA LEU A 203 4.79 -14.74 8.21
C LEU A 203 5.55 -14.85 9.54
N PHE A 204 5.54 -13.80 10.36
CA PHE A 204 6.39 -13.76 11.55
C PHE A 204 5.78 -14.59 12.68
N PRO A 205 6.65 -15.25 13.48
CA PRO A 205 6.19 -16.02 14.62
C PRO A 205 5.61 -15.11 15.70
N ALA A 206 4.59 -15.64 16.40
CA ALA A 206 3.93 -14.96 17.50
C ALA A 206 4.08 -15.77 18.78
N THR A 207 4.18 -15.06 19.90
CA THR A 207 4.02 -15.63 21.24
C THR A 207 2.59 -16.17 21.44
N ARG A 208 2.38 -17.01 22.45
CA ARG A 208 1.02 -17.46 22.84
C ARG A 208 0.07 -16.29 23.09
N GLY A 209 0.58 -15.18 23.61
CA GLY A 209 -0.15 -13.93 23.84
C GLY A 209 -0.49 -13.12 22.58
N GLY A 210 -0.13 -13.57 21.37
CA GLY A 210 -0.45 -12.86 20.12
C GLY A 210 0.49 -11.69 19.81
N ARG A 211 1.62 -11.56 20.52
CA ARG A 211 2.66 -10.55 20.26
C ARG A 211 3.75 -11.11 19.34
N PRO A 212 4.45 -10.30 18.54
CA PRO A 212 5.56 -10.78 17.72
C PRO A 212 6.67 -11.37 18.60
N LEU A 213 7.17 -12.55 18.23
CA LEU A 213 8.26 -13.21 18.98
C LEU A 213 9.56 -12.39 18.91
N LEU A 214 9.81 -11.78 17.75
CA LEU A 214 10.93 -10.88 17.50
C LEU A 214 10.40 -9.46 17.35
N GLY A 215 10.00 -8.86 18.47
CA GLY A 215 9.32 -7.55 18.47
C GLY A 215 10.16 -6.36 18.00
N TRP A 216 11.45 -6.54 17.71
CA TRP A 216 12.34 -5.51 17.17
C TRP A 216 12.44 -5.55 15.64
N LEU A 217 11.86 -6.58 15.00
CA LEU A 217 11.78 -6.69 13.54
C LEU A 217 10.49 -6.08 13.02
N THR A 218 10.57 -5.38 11.90
CA THR A 218 9.41 -5.00 11.08
C THR A 218 8.76 -6.28 10.56
N THR A 219 7.50 -6.53 10.94
CA THR A 219 6.72 -7.67 10.45
C THR A 219 5.92 -7.30 9.20
N VAL A 220 5.27 -8.28 8.57
CA VAL A 220 4.42 -7.99 7.39
C VAL A 220 3.25 -7.10 7.78
N THR A 221 2.64 -7.33 8.96
CA THR A 221 1.58 -6.46 9.47
C THR A 221 2.06 -5.04 9.80
N HIS A 222 3.30 -4.87 10.25
CA HIS A 222 3.84 -3.52 10.51
C HIS A 222 3.88 -2.69 9.21
N HIS A 223 4.40 -3.29 8.14
CA HIS A 223 4.51 -2.63 6.83
C HIS A 223 3.18 -2.55 6.08
N ASP A 224 2.30 -3.55 6.17
CA ASP A 224 0.96 -3.46 5.59
C ASP A 224 0.13 -2.33 6.23
N LEU A 225 0.30 -2.12 7.55
CA LEU A 225 -0.34 -1.02 8.27
C LEU A 225 0.18 0.35 7.81
N HIS A 226 1.47 0.45 7.45
CA HIS A 226 2.03 1.64 6.81
C HIS A 226 1.30 1.99 5.49
N HIS A 227 1.06 1.01 4.62
CA HIS A 227 0.28 1.17 3.38
C HIS A 227 -1.20 1.51 3.65
N ALA A 228 -1.75 1.15 4.82
CA ALA A 228 -3.12 1.48 5.22
C ALA A 228 -3.24 2.88 5.81
N SER A 229 -2.22 3.32 6.54
CA SER A 229 -2.22 4.53 7.36
C SER A 229 -0.87 5.24 7.19
N PRO A 230 -0.62 5.84 6.01
CA PRO A 230 0.69 6.40 5.72
C PRO A 230 0.93 7.63 6.60
N GLY A 231 2.12 7.70 7.20
CA GLY A 231 2.40 8.58 8.36
C GLY A 231 2.95 7.83 9.58
N TRP A 232 2.85 6.50 9.59
CA TRP A 232 3.36 5.62 10.65
C TRP A 232 4.23 4.51 10.05
N ASN A 233 5.05 3.84 10.85
CA ASN A 233 5.77 2.61 10.51
C ASN A 233 6.71 2.75 9.29
N TYR A 234 7.77 3.55 9.41
CA TYR A 234 8.68 3.83 8.29
C TYR A 234 9.82 2.82 8.14
N GLY A 235 10.14 2.04 9.18
CA GLY A 235 11.27 1.09 9.21
C GLY A 235 11.10 -0.11 8.28
N LEU A 236 12.19 -0.58 7.67
CA LEU A 236 12.17 -1.66 6.68
C LEU A 236 12.45 -3.03 7.29
N TYR A 237 13.51 -3.14 8.09
CA TYR A 237 13.95 -4.37 8.73
C TYR A 237 13.62 -4.34 10.21
N PHE A 238 13.78 -3.19 10.85
CA PHE A 238 13.67 -3.05 12.28
C PHE A 238 12.70 -1.94 12.70
N THR A 239 12.13 -2.08 13.90
CA THR A 239 11.18 -1.11 14.47
C THR A 239 11.85 -0.08 15.38
N PHE A 240 13.17 -0.12 15.57
CA PHE A 240 13.84 0.73 16.57
C PHE A 240 13.75 2.21 16.23
N TRP A 241 13.89 2.59 14.95
CA TRP A 241 13.72 3.97 14.52
C TRP A 241 12.29 4.46 14.75
N ASP A 242 11.30 3.62 14.41
CA ASP A 242 9.90 3.95 14.64
C ASP A 242 9.59 4.15 16.13
N ARG A 243 10.18 3.36 17.01
CA ARG A 243 10.02 3.54 18.46
C ARG A 243 10.74 4.76 18.98
N LEU A 244 11.98 4.96 18.57
CA LEU A 244 12.81 6.08 19.00
C LEU A 244 12.16 7.42 18.60
N MET A 245 11.65 7.48 17.37
CA MET A 245 11.03 8.67 16.80
C MET A 245 9.51 8.76 17.05
N LYS A 246 8.93 7.79 17.77
CA LYS A 246 7.50 7.70 18.09
C LYS A 246 6.61 7.71 16.84
N THR A 247 7.06 7.02 15.80
CA THR A 247 6.33 6.79 14.55
C THR A 247 5.83 5.35 14.38
N GLU A 248 5.98 4.48 15.39
CA GLU A 248 5.30 3.17 15.42
C GLU A 248 3.79 3.38 15.66
N HIS A 249 2.96 2.81 14.79
CA HIS A 249 1.51 2.95 14.88
C HIS A 249 1.00 2.41 16.22
N PRO A 250 0.18 3.16 16.98
CA PRO A 250 -0.23 2.78 18.33
C PRO A 250 -0.96 1.42 18.37
N ASP A 251 -1.73 1.11 17.33
CA ASP A 251 -2.45 -0.17 17.21
C ASP A 251 -1.68 -1.32 16.55
N TYR A 252 -0.39 -1.17 16.26
CA TYR A 252 0.39 -2.20 15.56
C TYR A 252 0.21 -3.60 16.21
N LEU A 253 0.35 -3.69 17.53
CA LEU A 253 0.23 -4.97 18.25
C LEU A 253 -1.18 -5.56 18.16
N LYS A 254 -2.22 -4.72 18.11
CA LYS A 254 -3.62 -5.16 17.92
C LYS A 254 -3.80 -5.76 16.54
N HIS A 255 -3.30 -5.09 15.49
CA HIS A 255 -3.36 -5.57 14.11
C HIS A 255 -2.55 -6.86 13.92
N PHE A 256 -1.35 -6.93 14.48
CA PHE A 256 -0.53 -8.14 14.43
C PHE A 256 -1.23 -9.32 15.12
N SER A 257 -1.75 -9.11 16.34
CA SER A 257 -2.50 -10.14 17.06
C SER A 257 -3.72 -10.62 16.28
N ALA A 258 -4.44 -9.71 15.61
CA ALA A 258 -5.56 -10.07 14.76
C ALA A 258 -5.12 -10.91 13.54
N ALA A 259 -4.00 -10.55 12.89
CA ALA A 259 -3.49 -11.28 11.72
C ALA A 259 -3.01 -12.71 12.07
N VAL A 260 -2.42 -12.92 13.25
CA VAL A 260 -1.90 -14.25 13.64
C VAL A 260 -2.93 -15.15 14.32
N ARG A 261 -4.04 -14.58 14.81
CA ARG A 261 -5.16 -15.28 15.46
C ARG A 261 -6.43 -15.33 14.62
N ALA A 262 -6.40 -14.81 13.40
CA ALA A 262 -7.59 -14.80 12.55
C ALA A 262 -8.09 -16.23 12.32
N GLU A 263 -9.40 -16.41 12.47
CA GLU A 263 -10.07 -17.63 12.07
C GLU A 263 -9.85 -17.86 10.57
N PRO A 264 -9.68 -19.13 10.12
CA PRO A 264 -9.45 -19.42 8.72
C PRO A 264 -10.54 -18.80 7.85
N MET A 265 -10.16 -18.07 6.80
CA MET A 265 -11.12 -17.56 5.83
C MET A 265 -12.00 -18.71 5.33
N LYS A 266 -13.30 -18.65 5.59
CA LYS A 266 -14.26 -19.65 5.07
C LYS A 266 -14.10 -19.69 3.56
N ARG A 267 -14.00 -20.89 2.99
CA ARG A 267 -13.94 -21.09 1.53
C ARG A 267 -15.13 -20.33 0.94
N ALA A 268 -14.86 -19.35 0.07
CA ALA A 268 -15.93 -18.76 -0.72
C ALA A 268 -16.65 -19.92 -1.40
N LYS A 269 -17.92 -20.14 -1.06
CA LYS A 269 -18.75 -21.10 -1.80
C LYS A 269 -18.64 -20.67 -3.27
N PRO A 270 -18.44 -21.60 -4.22
CA PRO A 270 -18.64 -21.25 -5.62
C PRO A 270 -20.02 -20.60 -5.67
N VAL A 271 -20.07 -19.35 -6.13
CA VAL A 271 -21.35 -18.71 -6.39
C VAL A 271 -21.93 -19.52 -7.54
N ALA A 272 -22.74 -20.53 -7.21
CA ALA A 272 -23.69 -21.08 -8.14
C ALA A 272 -24.49 -19.87 -8.60
N LEU A 273 -24.40 -19.57 -9.89
CA LEU A 273 -25.15 -18.51 -10.52
C LEU A 273 -26.62 -18.94 -10.49
N SER A 274 -27.29 -18.71 -9.36
CA SER A 274 -28.72 -18.89 -9.23
C SER A 274 -29.41 -17.75 -9.97
N ILE A 275 -29.59 -17.95 -11.28
CA ILE A 275 -30.62 -17.25 -12.06
C ILE A 275 -31.93 -17.89 -11.64
N ALA A 276 -32.62 -17.33 -10.65
CA ALA A 276 -34.00 -17.69 -10.37
C ALA A 276 -34.71 -16.62 -9.52
N ILE A 277 -35.71 -16.01 -10.16
CA ILE A 277 -36.96 -15.50 -9.58
C ILE A 277 -36.88 -14.11 -8.94
N ALA A 278 -37.00 -13.10 -9.81
CA ALA A 278 -37.75 -11.89 -9.50
C ALA A 278 -39.22 -12.16 -9.81
N ALA A 279 -40.02 -12.47 -8.79
CA ALA A 279 -41.47 -12.36 -8.83
C ALA A 279 -42.01 -12.37 -7.39
N SER A 280 -42.98 -11.48 -7.14
CA SER A 280 -43.94 -11.50 -6.03
C SER A 280 -43.49 -10.93 -4.68
N VAL A 281 -43.78 -9.63 -4.43
CA VAL A 281 -44.54 -9.24 -3.23
C VAL A 281 -45.50 -8.12 -3.60
N PHE A 282 -46.76 -8.37 -3.26
CA PHE A 282 -47.99 -7.69 -3.58
C PHE A 282 -48.24 -6.48 -2.67
N CYS A 283 -49.00 -5.51 -3.18
CA CYS A 283 -49.59 -4.39 -2.44
C CYS A 283 -50.41 -4.82 -1.22
N ALA A 284 -50.28 -4.10 -0.10
CA ALA A 284 -51.39 -3.50 0.64
C ALA A 284 -50.88 -2.83 1.94
N ALA A 285 -51.12 -1.53 2.08
CA ALA A 285 -51.68 -0.94 3.29
C ALA A 285 -51.96 0.56 3.04
N VAL A 286 -53.23 0.90 3.12
CA VAL A 286 -53.80 2.24 3.00
C VAL A 286 -54.08 2.77 4.42
N LEU A 287 -53.82 4.07 4.61
CA LEU A 287 -54.30 4.99 5.65
C LEU A 287 -53.90 4.74 7.12
N SER A 288 -52.95 5.55 7.62
CA SER A 288 -53.17 6.51 8.71
C SER A 288 -51.87 7.20 9.13
N GLY A 289 -51.89 8.54 9.20
CA GLY A 289 -50.93 9.33 9.96
C GLY A 289 -49.96 10.17 9.13
N SER A 290 -50.42 11.33 8.66
CA SER A 290 -49.59 12.44 8.16
C SER A 290 -48.69 13.08 9.23
N GLY A 291 -48.52 12.46 10.40
CA GLY A 291 -47.48 12.78 11.39
C GLY A 291 -46.41 11.67 11.56
N ARG A 292 -46.54 10.51 10.90
CA ARG A 292 -45.57 9.40 10.98
C ARG A 292 -44.50 9.45 9.90
N ALA A 293 -44.81 9.93 8.70
CA ALA A 293 -43.86 9.96 7.59
C ALA A 293 -42.68 10.90 7.87
N GLU A 294 -42.98 12.12 8.35
CA GLU A 294 -41.96 13.11 8.70
C GLU A 294 -41.09 12.64 9.88
N ALA A 295 -41.69 12.01 10.90
CA ALA A 295 -40.96 11.39 12.01
C ALA A 295 -40.07 10.20 11.60
N THR A 296 -40.49 9.44 10.58
CA THR A 296 -39.72 8.30 10.05
C THR A 296 -38.56 8.77 9.17
N GLU A 297 -38.77 9.82 8.37
CA GLU A 297 -37.73 10.43 7.55
C GLU A 297 -36.69 11.17 8.39
N THR A 298 -37.11 11.92 9.42
CA THR A 298 -36.18 12.55 10.38
C THR A 298 -35.38 11.50 11.15
N ALA A 299 -36.00 10.43 11.65
CA ALA A 299 -35.27 9.34 12.30
C ALA A 299 -34.27 8.63 11.36
N ALA A 300 -34.62 8.46 10.08
CA ALA A 300 -33.73 7.89 9.08
C ALA A 300 -32.55 8.84 8.75
N LEU A 301 -32.80 10.15 8.67
CA LEU A 301 -31.77 11.18 8.52
C LEU A 301 -30.82 11.18 9.72
N GLU A 302 -31.33 11.15 10.95
CA GLU A 302 -30.50 11.07 12.15
C GLU A 302 -29.64 9.80 12.16
N THR A 303 -30.22 8.67 11.76
CA THR A 303 -29.50 7.39 11.72
C THR A 303 -28.33 7.41 10.74
N ILE A 304 -28.51 7.98 9.54
CA ILE A 304 -27.45 8.00 8.52
C ILE A 304 -26.48 9.18 8.69
N SER A 305 -26.90 10.25 9.35
CA SER A 305 -26.06 11.44 9.59
C SER A 305 -24.82 11.10 10.40
N GLY A 306 -23.75 11.84 10.15
CA GLY A 306 -22.45 11.64 10.79
C GLY A 306 -21.30 11.52 9.79
N ARG A 307 -20.11 11.18 10.29
CA ARG A 307 -18.90 11.10 9.48
C ARG A 307 -18.67 9.67 9.00
N TRP A 308 -18.42 9.53 7.71
CA TRP A 308 -18.25 8.25 7.04
C TRP A 308 -16.93 8.21 6.30
N VAL A 309 -16.24 7.09 6.40
CA VAL A 309 -14.97 6.86 5.75
C VAL A 309 -15.20 6.03 4.50
N THR A 310 -14.70 6.53 3.37
CA THR A 310 -14.82 5.86 2.08
C THR A 310 -14.04 4.54 2.06
N GLU A 311 -14.43 3.64 1.16
CA GLU A 311 -13.72 2.36 1.00
C GLU A 311 -12.24 2.61 0.66
N GLY A 312 -11.35 2.06 1.49
CA GLY A 312 -9.90 2.28 1.36
C GLY A 312 -9.37 3.51 2.09
N TYR A 313 -10.17 4.15 2.96
CA TYR A 313 -9.75 5.27 3.81
C TYR A 313 -9.27 6.51 3.04
N GLY A 314 -9.72 6.68 1.79
CA GLY A 314 -9.27 7.77 0.93
C GLY A 314 -9.89 9.13 1.24
N ALA A 315 -11.01 9.16 2.00
CA ALA A 315 -11.73 10.38 2.36
C ALA A 315 -12.69 10.15 3.54
N VAL A 316 -12.96 11.22 4.28
CA VAL A 316 -14.05 11.33 5.25
C VAL A 316 -15.11 12.27 4.69
N VAL A 317 -16.34 11.79 4.70
CA VAL A 317 -17.51 12.49 4.18
C VAL A 317 -18.52 12.62 5.30
N ARG A 318 -18.93 13.84 5.63
CA ARG A 318 -20.00 14.11 6.58
C ARG A 318 -21.33 14.09 5.88
N LEU A 319 -22.17 13.13 6.22
CA LEU A 319 -23.56 13.07 5.78
C LEU A 319 -24.43 13.88 6.74
N GLN A 320 -25.28 14.75 6.18
CA GLN A 320 -26.17 15.64 6.92
C GLN A 320 -27.34 16.08 6.03
N PRO A 321 -28.43 16.61 6.60
CA PRO A 321 -29.47 17.29 5.83
C PRO A 321 -28.91 18.35 4.88
N CYS A 322 -29.50 18.50 3.69
CA CYS A 322 -29.10 19.54 2.75
C CYS A 322 -29.53 20.94 3.24
N ASP A 323 -28.66 21.94 3.09
CA ASP A 323 -28.90 23.31 3.61
C ASP A 323 -30.22 23.95 3.10
N LYS A 324 -30.55 23.70 1.83
CA LYS A 324 -31.75 24.25 1.16
C LYS A 324 -32.94 23.29 1.14
N ALA A 325 -32.74 22.04 1.53
CA ALA A 325 -33.74 20.97 1.47
C ALA A 325 -33.54 20.03 2.68
N PRO A 326 -34.06 20.39 3.86
CA PRO A 326 -33.78 19.66 5.11
C PRO A 326 -34.24 18.18 5.12
N MET A 327 -35.14 17.81 4.20
CA MET A 327 -35.62 16.43 4.02
C MET A 327 -34.77 15.61 3.04
N GLU A 328 -33.79 16.23 2.38
CA GLU A 328 -32.84 15.56 1.50
C GLU A 328 -31.51 15.35 2.24
N LEU A 329 -30.82 14.26 1.89
CA LEU A 329 -29.50 13.94 2.43
C LEU A 329 -28.41 14.47 1.49
N CYS A 330 -27.48 15.23 2.05
CA CYS A 330 -26.28 15.72 1.39
C CYS A 330 -25.03 15.18 2.09
N GLY A 331 -23.89 15.24 1.41
CA GLY A 331 -22.61 14.82 1.95
C GLY A 331 -21.50 15.76 1.58
N ARG A 332 -20.77 16.25 2.59
CA ARG A 332 -19.65 17.17 2.41
C ARG A 332 -18.33 16.50 2.72
N LEU A 333 -17.29 16.89 1.99
CA LEU A 333 -15.95 16.35 2.18
C LEU A 333 -15.28 17.00 3.40
N ASP A 334 -15.20 16.26 4.51
CA ASP A 334 -14.55 16.73 5.74
C ASP A 334 -13.03 16.57 5.67
N TRP A 335 -12.57 15.51 5.00
CA TRP A 335 -11.15 15.22 4.84
C TRP A 335 -10.93 14.32 3.62
N ILE A 336 -9.76 14.42 3.00
CA ILE A 336 -9.36 13.60 1.85
C ILE A 336 -7.85 13.36 1.91
N TRP A 337 -7.44 12.16 1.50
CA TRP A 337 -6.05 11.71 1.55
C TRP A 337 -5.12 12.52 0.64
N ASP A 338 -5.64 13.13 -0.43
CA ASP A 338 -4.83 13.89 -1.40
C ASP A 338 -4.48 15.31 -0.85
N PRO A 339 -3.22 15.64 -0.56
CA PRO A 339 -2.84 16.96 -0.06
C PRO A 339 -2.98 18.10 -1.09
N ALA A 340 -3.14 17.82 -2.39
CA ALA A 340 -3.38 18.84 -3.41
C ALA A 340 -4.83 19.37 -3.41
N SER A 341 -5.69 18.82 -2.55
CA SER A 341 -7.14 19.02 -2.57
C SER A 341 -7.72 19.83 -1.41
N GLY A 342 -6.91 20.67 -0.76
CA GLY A 342 -7.42 21.64 0.23
C GLY A 342 -8.58 22.51 -0.31
N SER A 343 -8.63 22.72 -1.63
CA SER A 343 -9.73 23.41 -2.33
C SER A 343 -11.05 22.63 -2.39
N TYR A 344 -11.05 21.33 -2.08
CA TYR A 344 -12.25 20.49 -2.07
C TYR A 344 -12.78 20.22 -0.66
N LEU A 345 -12.09 20.65 0.40
CA LEU A 345 -12.62 20.55 1.75
C LEU A 345 -13.91 21.40 1.87
N GLY A 346 -14.95 20.80 2.42
CA GLY A 346 -16.29 21.39 2.47
C GLY A 346 -17.09 21.28 1.17
N MET A 347 -16.51 20.76 0.08
CA MET A 347 -17.23 20.51 -1.17
C MET A 347 -18.41 19.57 -0.92
N GLU A 348 -19.56 19.90 -1.51
CA GLU A 348 -20.71 19.00 -1.58
C GLU A 348 -20.42 17.90 -2.59
N MET A 349 -20.09 16.72 -2.06
CA MET A 349 -19.74 15.53 -2.84
C MET A 349 -20.97 14.68 -3.13
N LEU A 350 -22.00 14.76 -2.29
CA LEU A 350 -23.26 14.03 -2.40
C LEU A 350 -24.41 15.03 -2.28
N SER A 351 -25.39 14.96 -3.18
CA SER A 351 -26.53 15.88 -3.19
C SER A 351 -27.83 15.20 -3.62
N GLY A 352 -28.97 15.74 -3.17
CA GLY A 352 -30.29 15.39 -3.69
C GLY A 352 -30.82 14.00 -3.32
N PHE A 353 -30.28 13.34 -2.30
CA PHE A 353 -30.74 12.00 -1.92
C PHE A 353 -32.07 12.06 -1.17
N ARG A 354 -33.04 11.26 -1.64
CA ARG A 354 -34.36 11.12 -1.00
C ARG A 354 -34.58 9.71 -0.50
N LEU A 355 -35.19 9.57 0.66
CA LEU A 355 -35.52 8.27 1.24
C LEU A 355 -36.66 7.63 0.43
N GLN A 356 -36.43 6.42 -0.07
CA GLN A 356 -37.43 5.62 -0.77
C GLN A 356 -37.36 4.18 -0.27
N GLY A 357 -38.30 3.82 0.62
CA GLY A 357 -38.27 2.55 1.33
C GLY A 357 -37.07 2.48 2.29
N ALA A 358 -36.11 1.59 2.03
CA ALA A 358 -34.91 1.40 2.85
C ALA A 358 -33.62 1.91 2.16
N GLU A 359 -33.74 2.66 1.07
CA GLU A 359 -32.62 3.17 0.29
C GLU A 359 -32.77 4.66 0.01
N TRP A 360 -31.65 5.36 0.01
CA TRP A 360 -31.56 6.74 -0.44
C TRP A 360 -31.28 6.75 -1.94
N ARG A 361 -32.17 7.39 -2.71
CA ARG A 361 -32.19 7.35 -4.17
C ARG A 361 -32.23 8.75 -4.76
N ASP A 362 -32.10 8.80 -6.09
CA ASP A 362 -32.14 10.00 -6.94
C ASP A 362 -31.04 11.04 -6.68
N GLY A 363 -30.12 10.73 -5.77
CA GLY A 363 -28.98 11.58 -5.49
C GLY A 363 -27.87 11.46 -6.52
N GLU A 364 -26.92 12.37 -6.40
CA GLU A 364 -25.75 12.46 -7.25
C GLU A 364 -24.47 12.37 -6.40
N ILE A 365 -23.39 11.88 -7.00
CA ILE A 365 -22.06 11.87 -6.40
C ILE A 365 -21.05 12.51 -7.35
N THR A 366 -20.32 13.49 -6.85
CA THR A 366 -19.24 14.19 -7.56
C THR A 366 -17.91 13.65 -7.09
N ILE A 367 -16.99 13.31 -8.01
CA ILE A 367 -15.64 12.86 -7.62
C ILE A 367 -14.67 14.06 -7.66
N PRO A 368 -14.02 14.42 -6.53
CA PRO A 368 -13.04 15.51 -6.49
C PRO A 368 -11.94 15.34 -7.55
N GLY A 369 -11.59 16.43 -8.22
CA GLY A 369 -10.55 16.45 -9.27
C GLY A 369 -10.94 15.87 -10.64
N LYS A 370 -12.16 15.31 -10.81
CA LYS A 370 -12.63 14.79 -12.11
C LYS A 370 -13.74 15.60 -12.77
N ASN A 371 -14.32 16.56 -12.06
CA ASN A 371 -15.46 17.39 -12.50
C ASN A 371 -16.57 16.58 -13.20
N GLN A 372 -16.84 15.37 -12.70
CA GLN A 372 -17.84 14.45 -13.21
C GLN A 372 -18.83 14.12 -12.10
N VAL A 373 -20.11 14.16 -12.48
CA VAL A 373 -21.24 13.86 -11.61
C VAL A 373 -21.83 12.52 -12.04
N PHE A 374 -22.10 11.66 -11.08
CA PHE A 374 -22.67 10.32 -11.30
C PHE A 374 -23.98 10.17 -10.54
N ARG A 375 -24.98 9.51 -11.14
CA ARG A 375 -26.18 9.12 -10.40
C ARG A 375 -25.81 8.14 -9.31
N SER A 376 -26.37 8.31 -8.13
CA SER A 376 -25.93 7.59 -6.95
C SER A 376 -27.09 7.09 -6.10
N THR A 377 -26.87 5.96 -5.43
CA THR A 377 -27.79 5.44 -4.41
C THR A 377 -27.02 5.03 -3.16
N ILE A 378 -27.62 5.20 -1.99
CA ILE A 378 -27.04 4.78 -0.71
C ILE A 378 -27.98 3.78 -0.04
N LYS A 379 -27.44 2.61 0.29
CA LYS A 379 -28.14 1.60 1.07
C LYS A 379 -27.49 1.50 2.45
N VAL A 380 -28.29 1.72 3.50
CA VAL A 380 -27.88 1.44 4.87
C VAL A 380 -27.87 -0.07 5.07
N LEU A 381 -26.73 -0.65 5.45
CA LEU A 381 -26.62 -2.08 5.75
C LEU A 381 -26.77 -2.34 7.25
N ASP A 382 -26.12 -1.50 8.06
CA ASP A 382 -26.21 -1.48 9.52
C ASP A 382 -25.79 -0.10 10.04
N HIS A 383 -25.85 0.12 11.37
CA HIS A 383 -25.53 1.39 12.02
C HIS A 383 -24.15 1.96 11.63
N ASN A 384 -23.18 1.11 11.29
CA ASN A 384 -21.80 1.48 11.03
C ASN A 384 -21.38 1.25 9.57
N THR A 385 -22.31 0.87 8.69
CA THR A 385 -21.97 0.43 7.33
C THR A 385 -22.99 0.91 6.29
N LEU A 386 -22.48 1.63 5.30
CA LEU A 386 -23.24 2.02 4.11
C LEU A 386 -22.68 1.35 2.87
N LYS A 387 -23.56 1.11 1.92
CA LYS A 387 -23.19 0.76 0.55
C LYS A 387 -23.57 1.89 -0.39
N VAL A 388 -22.57 2.58 -0.91
CA VAL A 388 -22.74 3.69 -1.86
C VAL A 388 -22.52 3.17 -3.27
N ARG A 389 -23.45 3.44 -4.20
CA ARG A 389 -23.36 3.00 -5.59
C ARG A 389 -23.42 4.22 -6.50
N GLY A 390 -22.37 4.49 -7.26
CA GLY A 390 -22.36 5.50 -8.32
C GLY A 390 -22.45 4.85 -9.71
N CYS A 391 -23.22 5.44 -10.61
CA CYS A 391 -23.47 4.94 -11.97
C CYS A 391 -23.18 6.03 -13.02
N ALA A 392 -22.40 5.66 -14.04
CA ALA A 392 -22.22 6.41 -15.27
C ALA A 392 -22.97 5.66 -16.38
N LEU A 393 -24.10 6.17 -16.85
CA LEU A 393 -25.01 5.47 -17.77
C LEU A 393 -25.34 4.06 -17.26
N VAL A 394 -24.82 3.02 -17.92
CA VAL A 394 -25.05 1.59 -17.58
C VAL A 394 -24.00 1.00 -16.65
N VAL A 395 -22.87 1.69 -16.44
CA VAL A 395 -21.75 1.16 -15.65
C VAL A 395 -21.83 1.69 -14.22
N CYS A 396 -22.01 0.79 -13.26
CA CYS A 396 -22.10 1.15 -11.85
C CYS A 396 -20.95 0.56 -11.04
N ARG A 397 -20.41 1.35 -10.11
CA ARG A 397 -19.45 0.91 -9.09
C ARG A 397 -20.10 1.02 -7.71
N LYS A 398 -19.78 0.08 -6.84
CA LYS A 398 -20.25 0.06 -5.45
C LYS A 398 -19.05 0.20 -4.53
N GLN A 399 -19.23 0.96 -3.46
CA GLN A 399 -18.29 1.06 -2.37
C GLN A 399 -18.95 0.74 -1.04
N THR A 400 -18.16 0.25 -0.09
CA THR A 400 -18.61 0.06 1.29
C THR A 400 -17.96 1.10 2.19
N TRP A 401 -18.78 1.98 2.76
CA TRP A 401 -18.31 3.02 3.67
C TRP A 401 -18.56 2.62 5.12
N ARG A 402 -17.71 3.10 6.02
CA ARG A 402 -17.78 2.78 7.45
C ARG A 402 -17.90 4.05 8.27
N ARG A 403 -18.69 4.00 9.34
CA ARG A 403 -18.85 5.16 10.24
C ARG A 403 -17.51 5.46 10.91
N LEU A 404 -17.06 6.71 10.88
CA LEU A 404 -15.77 7.13 11.43
C LEU A 404 -15.67 6.79 12.92
N GLU A 405 -16.73 7.03 13.69
CA GLU A 405 -16.76 6.73 15.13
C GLU A 405 -16.69 5.23 15.43
N SER A 406 -17.08 4.37 14.47
CA SER A 406 -16.93 2.91 14.56
C SER A 406 -15.53 2.40 14.23
N LEU A 407 -14.67 3.31 13.74
CA LEU A 407 -13.28 3.06 13.38
C LEU A 407 -12.41 3.74 14.45
N PRO A 408 -12.16 3.08 15.60
CA PRO A 408 -11.59 3.71 16.80
C PRO A 408 -10.21 4.37 16.62
N HIS A 409 -9.61 4.27 15.44
CA HIS A 409 -8.18 4.45 15.19
C HIS A 409 -7.84 5.39 14.03
N ILE A 410 -8.84 6.10 13.48
CA ILE A 410 -8.62 7.18 12.52
C ILE A 410 -8.60 8.49 13.31
N GLY A 411 -7.40 8.88 13.77
CA GLY A 411 -7.14 10.10 14.52
C GLY A 411 -7.25 11.37 13.67
N LEU A 412 -8.37 11.56 12.98
CA LEU A 412 -8.71 12.83 12.33
C LEU A 412 -9.39 13.71 13.39
N ARG A 413 -8.57 14.46 14.13
CA ARG A 413 -9.04 15.64 14.87
C ARG A 413 -9.27 16.79 13.91
#